data_AF-A0A0D2LQL7-F1
#
_entry.id   AF-A0A0D2LQL7-F1
#
_cell.length_a   1.000
_cell.length_b   1.000
_cell.length_c   1.000
_cell.angle_alpha   90.00
_cell.angle_beta   90.00
_cell.angle_gamma   90.00
#
_symmetry.space_group_name_H-M   'P 1'
#
loop_
_entity.id
_entity.type
_entity.pdbx_description
1 polymer ?
#
loop_
_entity_poly.entity_id
_entity_poly.type
_entity_poly.pdbx_seq_one_letter_code
_entity_poly.pdbx_strand_id
1 'polypeptide(L)'
;MHLGTFNLSDLLLSLWRGTLDHDADDPPSSWPWAVLTGEIWETHGKEVADATPFLPGSFDRPPRNIAEKINSGYKAWEWLQYLYGLAPALLYGILPDPYYAHFCKLVRAMRIIQQHHIRTTDLRLAGNLLVSFVEEFETLYYQRRVDRLHFCRQSIHALLHLAPEVTRIGPPICSSQWTMERTIGNLGEEIRQPSNPYANLSQRGLFRCQVNALTAMIPNLSPPPPSLPRGAVDLGQGYVLLRAQDRYERLMRPQEASALLYYLGGAPAEGSSEPINCDWCPKVTRWARLRLPNGQVARSRWKETLKPLRKLRTARNVKRQNTVLPLAVISAYSEPDPELLEASHGTFISCAYLGDNSVRIIDISCIQSVVAMVPHTLERHGVDEKHYFLVERPGLDVVCLGGMEPLC
;
A
#
# COMPACT_ATOMS: atom_id res chain seq x y z
N MET A 1 8.48 -17.45 0.13
CA MET A 1 7.11 -17.95 0.34
C MET A 1 7.02 -18.76 1.63
N HIS A 2 7.46 -20.03 1.66
CA HIS A 2 7.28 -20.91 2.84
C HIS A 2 7.94 -20.43 4.14
N LEU A 3 9.10 -19.76 4.06
CA LEU A 3 9.78 -19.23 5.24
C LEU A 3 8.84 -18.35 6.09
N GLY A 4 8.27 -17.32 5.48
CA GLY A 4 7.38 -16.37 6.14
C GLY A 4 5.98 -16.90 6.42
N THR A 5 5.57 -18.02 5.82
CA THR A 5 4.20 -18.53 5.99
C THR A 5 4.13 -19.77 6.86
N PHE A 6 4.85 -20.83 6.52
CA PHE A 6 4.76 -22.11 7.22
C PHE A 6 5.87 -22.24 8.26
N ASN A 7 7.13 -22.05 7.88
CA ASN A 7 8.25 -22.44 8.73
C ASN A 7 8.34 -21.60 10.02
N LEU A 8 8.17 -20.29 9.91
CA LEU A 8 8.17 -19.41 11.08
C LEU A 8 6.89 -19.53 11.90
N SER A 9 5.72 -19.61 11.24
CA SER A 9 4.45 -19.74 11.96
C SER A 9 4.38 -21.04 12.73
N ASP A 10 4.79 -22.16 12.13
CA ASP A 10 4.86 -23.46 12.78
C ASP A 10 5.79 -23.42 13.98
N LEU A 11 7.05 -22.97 13.80
CA LEU A 11 8.01 -22.89 14.91
C LEU A 11 7.50 -22.03 16.07
N LEU A 12 7.05 -20.80 15.80
CA LEU A 12 6.64 -19.87 16.85
C LEU A 12 5.38 -20.35 17.57
N LEU A 13 4.39 -20.87 16.85
CA LEU A 13 3.20 -21.42 17.51
C LEU A 13 3.49 -22.69 18.28
N SER A 14 4.35 -23.59 17.78
CA SER A 14 4.74 -24.77 18.53
C SER A 14 5.46 -24.39 19.83
N LEU A 15 6.30 -23.36 19.82
CA LEU A 15 6.89 -22.80 21.03
C LEU A 15 5.81 -22.27 21.97
N TRP A 16 4.95 -21.36 21.48
CA TRP A 16 3.95 -20.70 22.32
C TRP A 16 2.85 -21.62 22.83
N ARG A 17 2.62 -22.76 22.16
CA ARG A 17 1.69 -23.81 22.59
C ARG A 17 2.36 -24.89 23.45
N GLY A 18 3.69 -24.87 23.59
CA GLY A 18 4.42 -25.91 24.30
C GLY A 18 4.34 -27.28 23.64
N THR A 19 4.26 -27.34 22.31
CA THR A 19 4.08 -28.60 21.56
C THR A 19 5.31 -29.01 20.75
N LEU A 20 6.44 -28.31 20.92
CA LEU A 20 7.70 -28.83 20.40
C LEU A 20 8.12 -30.04 21.22
N ASP A 21 8.80 -30.97 20.55
CA ASP A 21 9.51 -32.06 21.24
C ASP A 21 10.45 -31.46 22.28
N HIS A 22 10.68 -32.18 23.38
CA HIS A 22 11.48 -31.70 24.49
C HIS A 22 12.10 -32.88 25.24
N ASP A 23 13.21 -32.63 25.91
CA ASP A 23 13.82 -33.60 26.81
C ASP A 23 13.01 -33.72 28.11
N ALA A 24 13.22 -34.80 28.86
CA ALA A 24 12.50 -35.08 30.09
C ALA A 24 12.69 -33.98 31.16
N ASP A 25 13.88 -33.38 31.20
CA ASP A 25 14.24 -32.34 32.16
C ASP A 25 13.89 -30.91 31.67
N ASP A 26 13.23 -30.77 30.52
CA ASP A 26 12.78 -29.50 29.96
C ASP A 26 11.28 -29.49 29.59
N PRO A 27 10.38 -29.80 30.52
CA PRO A 27 8.95 -29.90 30.21
C PRO A 27 8.39 -28.53 29.80
N PRO A 28 7.39 -28.47 28.89
CA PRO A 28 6.77 -27.23 28.44
C PRO A 28 6.14 -26.38 29.54
N SER A 29 5.79 -26.99 30.69
CA SER A 29 5.33 -26.28 31.88
C SER A 29 6.39 -25.34 32.47
N SER A 30 7.66 -25.55 32.17
CA SER A 30 8.77 -24.67 32.57
C SER A 30 9.00 -23.50 31.60
N TRP A 31 8.35 -23.51 30.44
CA TRP A 31 8.58 -22.53 29.39
C TRP A 31 7.68 -21.30 29.60
N PRO A 32 8.24 -20.13 29.95
CA PRO A 32 7.43 -18.93 30.22
C PRO A 32 6.68 -18.40 28.99
N TRP A 33 7.07 -18.83 27.79
CA TRP A 33 6.40 -18.48 26.53
C TRP A 33 5.29 -19.46 26.12
N ALA A 34 5.15 -20.62 26.78
CA ALA A 34 4.15 -21.65 26.44
C ALA A 34 2.74 -21.27 26.96
N VAL A 35 2.25 -20.09 26.56
CA VAL A 35 1.04 -19.46 27.06
C VAL A 35 -0.24 -19.84 26.30
N LEU A 36 -0.13 -20.33 25.07
CA LEU A 36 -1.26 -20.71 24.24
C LEU A 36 -1.65 -22.17 24.49
N THR A 37 -2.09 -22.46 25.72
CA THR A 37 -2.54 -23.79 26.15
C THR A 37 -3.96 -23.73 26.72
N GLY A 38 -4.67 -24.86 26.72
CA GLY A 38 -6.03 -24.98 27.26
C GLY A 38 -7.01 -23.93 26.70
N GLU A 39 -7.77 -23.31 27.60
CA GLU A 39 -8.79 -22.30 27.27
C GLU A 39 -8.21 -21.05 26.58
N ILE A 40 -6.96 -20.67 26.87
CA ILE A 40 -6.30 -19.52 26.22
C ILE A 40 -6.16 -19.80 24.72
N TRP A 41 -5.76 -21.02 24.35
CA TRP A 41 -5.64 -21.41 22.95
C TRP A 41 -6.97 -21.42 22.21
N GLU A 42 -8.02 -21.96 22.85
CA GLU A 42 -9.37 -22.02 22.28
C GLU A 42 -9.96 -20.62 22.07
N THR A 43 -9.82 -19.75 23.07
CA THR A 43 -10.24 -18.34 23.01
C THR A 43 -9.48 -17.58 21.93
N HIS A 44 -8.15 -17.69 21.90
CA HIS A 44 -7.32 -17.06 20.86
C HIS A 44 -7.71 -17.55 19.46
N GLY A 45 -7.97 -18.85 19.31
CA GLY A 45 -8.50 -19.44 18.09
C GLY A 45 -9.81 -18.81 17.62
N LYS A 46 -10.75 -18.62 18.55
CA LYS A 46 -12.04 -17.97 18.30
C LYS A 46 -11.88 -16.50 17.93
N GLU A 47 -11.05 -15.75 18.63
CA GLU A 47 -10.79 -14.33 18.34
C GLU A 47 -10.23 -14.10 16.93
N VAL A 48 -9.34 -15.00 16.47
CA VAL A 48 -8.86 -15.00 15.08
C VAL A 48 -10.02 -15.15 14.09
N ALA A 49 -10.95 -16.06 14.35
CA ALA A 49 -12.12 -16.24 13.50
C ALA A 49 -13.08 -15.05 13.56
N ASP A 50 -13.31 -14.47 14.74
CA ASP A 50 -14.20 -13.34 14.99
C ASP A 50 -13.70 -12.04 14.34
N ALA A 51 -12.42 -11.96 13.96
CA ALA A 51 -11.88 -10.88 13.15
C ALA A 51 -12.40 -10.88 11.69
N THR A 52 -12.99 -11.99 11.22
CA THR A 52 -13.44 -12.18 9.83
C THR A 52 -14.30 -11.04 9.29
N PRO A 53 -15.33 -10.53 10.00
CA PRO A 53 -16.17 -9.46 9.48
C PRO A 53 -15.48 -8.11 9.28
N PHE A 54 -14.30 -7.94 9.89
CA PHE A 54 -13.53 -6.69 9.87
C PHE A 54 -12.42 -6.70 8.81
N LEU A 55 -12.15 -7.85 8.21
CA LEU A 55 -11.23 -7.98 7.09
C LEU A 55 -11.99 -7.73 5.76
N PRO A 56 -11.53 -6.82 4.89
CA PRO A 56 -12.15 -6.59 3.60
C PRO A 56 -12.16 -7.83 2.70
N GLY A 57 -13.07 -7.88 1.73
CA GLY A 57 -13.05 -8.93 0.70
C GLY A 57 -11.79 -8.92 -0.18
N SER A 58 -11.11 -7.77 -0.30
CA SER A 58 -9.83 -7.66 -1.01
C SER A 58 -8.67 -8.38 -0.31
N PHE A 59 -8.86 -8.82 0.93
CA PHE A 59 -7.90 -9.63 1.67
C PHE A 59 -8.07 -11.12 1.34
N ASP A 60 -8.92 -11.45 0.35
CA ASP A 60 -9.22 -12.80 -0.10
C ASP A 60 -9.74 -13.68 1.06
N ARG A 61 -9.16 -14.87 1.26
CA ARG A 61 -9.56 -15.80 2.31
C ARG A 61 -9.11 -15.29 3.70
N PRO A 62 -10.03 -15.05 4.64
CA PRO A 62 -9.65 -14.73 6.02
C PRO A 62 -9.06 -15.91 6.78
N PRO A 63 -8.23 -15.63 7.81
CA PRO A 63 -7.86 -16.59 8.83
C PRO A 63 -9.10 -17.24 9.47
N ARG A 64 -9.17 -18.57 9.41
CA ARG A 64 -10.14 -19.36 10.18
C ARG A 64 -9.69 -19.52 11.63
N ASN A 65 -10.57 -20.10 12.48
CA ASN A 65 -10.21 -20.50 13.84
C ASN A 65 -8.95 -21.38 13.79
N ILE A 66 -7.85 -20.83 14.28
CA ILE A 66 -6.55 -21.47 14.18
C ILE A 66 -6.44 -22.69 15.11
N ALA A 67 -7.13 -22.67 16.26
CA ALA A 67 -7.17 -23.80 17.18
C ALA A 67 -7.83 -25.04 16.55
N GLU A 68 -8.88 -24.85 15.76
CA GLU A 68 -9.58 -25.94 15.08
C GLU A 68 -8.93 -26.37 13.76
N LYS A 69 -8.24 -25.45 13.06
CA LYS A 69 -7.87 -25.65 11.65
C LYS A 69 -6.38 -25.78 11.39
N ILE A 70 -5.50 -25.61 12.39
CA ILE A 70 -4.05 -25.71 12.21
C ILE A 70 -3.62 -27.03 11.55
N ASN A 71 -4.24 -28.15 11.94
CA ASN A 71 -3.92 -29.49 11.43
C ASN A 71 -4.76 -29.94 10.21
N SER A 72 -5.70 -29.12 9.73
CA SER A 72 -6.64 -29.48 8.64
C SER A 72 -6.52 -28.56 7.42
N GLY A 73 -5.28 -28.17 7.09
CA GLY A 73 -4.99 -27.41 5.87
C GLY A 73 -5.18 -25.91 6.02
N TYR A 74 -4.61 -25.33 7.08
CA TYR A 74 -4.45 -23.89 7.23
C TYR A 74 -3.59 -23.33 6.09
N LYS A 75 -4.13 -22.41 5.29
CA LYS A 75 -3.47 -21.98 4.06
C LYS A 75 -2.39 -20.93 4.35
N ALA A 76 -1.39 -20.88 3.48
CA ALA A 76 -0.28 -19.94 3.61
C ALA A 76 -0.72 -18.46 3.66
N TRP A 77 -1.81 -18.10 2.96
CA TRP A 77 -2.39 -16.76 3.03
C TRP A 77 -3.08 -16.45 4.36
N GLU A 78 -3.70 -17.46 4.98
CA GLU A 78 -4.26 -17.35 6.33
C GLU A 78 -3.14 -17.16 7.35
N TRP A 79 -2.02 -17.88 7.18
CA TRP A 79 -0.82 -17.70 8.00
C TRP A 79 -0.28 -16.27 7.96
N LEU A 80 -0.13 -15.69 6.77
CA LEU A 80 0.35 -14.31 6.62
C LEU A 80 -0.56 -13.30 7.32
N GLN A 81 -1.87 -13.41 7.11
CA GLN A 81 -2.84 -12.51 7.72
C GLN A 81 -2.92 -12.69 9.23
N TYR A 82 -2.87 -13.92 9.72
CA TYR A 82 -2.83 -14.18 11.16
C TYR A 82 -1.53 -13.64 11.76
N LEU A 83 -0.38 -14.19 11.39
CA LEU A 83 0.89 -13.95 12.09
C LEU A 83 1.35 -12.50 11.97
N TYR A 84 1.24 -11.89 10.78
CA TYR A 84 1.72 -10.53 10.58
C TYR A 84 0.61 -9.49 10.59
N GLY A 85 -0.66 -9.88 10.53
CA GLY A 85 -1.80 -8.95 10.57
C GLY A 85 -2.41 -8.85 11.96
N LEU A 86 -2.95 -9.97 12.47
CA LEU A 86 -3.78 -10.03 13.68
C LEU A 86 -3.00 -10.33 14.96
N ALA A 87 -2.07 -11.29 14.91
CA ALA A 87 -1.35 -11.79 16.07
C ALA A 87 -0.62 -10.71 16.90
N PRO A 88 -0.06 -9.62 16.33
CA PRO A 88 0.54 -8.55 17.13
C PRO A 88 -0.46 -7.89 18.08
N ALA A 89 -1.73 -7.77 17.69
CA ALA A 89 -2.75 -7.23 18.57
C ALA A 89 -3.30 -8.32 19.52
N LEU A 90 -3.56 -9.52 18.99
CA LEU A 90 -4.20 -10.60 19.76
C LEU A 90 -3.27 -11.22 20.81
N LEU A 91 -1.95 -11.17 20.62
CA LEU A 91 -0.98 -11.72 21.58
C LEU A 91 -0.50 -10.69 22.61
N TYR A 92 -0.95 -9.43 22.52
CA TYR A 92 -0.60 -8.40 23.49
C TYR A 92 -1.25 -8.69 24.84
N GLY A 93 -0.44 -8.81 25.89
CA GLY A 93 -0.89 -9.22 27.22
C GLY A 93 -1.10 -10.74 27.40
N ILE A 94 -0.95 -11.53 26.33
CA ILE A 94 -0.92 -13.00 26.39
C ILE A 94 0.53 -13.49 26.42
N LEU A 95 1.36 -13.03 25.46
CA LEU A 95 2.81 -13.29 25.50
C LEU A 95 3.47 -12.38 26.54
N PRO A 96 4.40 -12.90 27.36
CA PRO A 96 5.16 -12.05 28.26
C PRO A 96 6.01 -11.04 27.48
N ASP A 97 6.20 -9.85 28.05
CA ASP A 97 6.77 -8.68 27.37
C ASP A 97 8.07 -8.95 26.57
N PRO A 98 9.06 -9.71 27.08
CA PRO A 98 10.27 -9.99 26.31
C PRO A 98 9.99 -10.74 25.00
N TYR A 99 9.09 -11.73 25.03
CA TYR A 99 8.72 -12.55 23.87
C TYR A 99 7.79 -11.78 22.92
N TYR A 100 6.90 -10.95 23.46
CA TYR A 100 6.03 -10.09 22.66
C TYR A 100 6.84 -9.04 21.89
N ALA A 101 7.76 -8.34 22.57
CA ALA A 101 8.63 -7.34 21.94
C ALA A 101 9.52 -7.99 20.87
N HIS A 102 10.10 -9.16 21.17
CA HIS A 102 10.86 -9.98 20.23
C HIS A 102 10.03 -10.33 18.98
N PHE A 103 8.83 -10.89 19.15
CA PHE A 103 7.91 -11.20 18.06
C PHE A 103 7.58 -9.97 17.20
N CYS A 104 7.36 -8.80 17.82
CA CYS A 104 7.04 -7.57 17.11
C CYS A 104 8.17 -7.10 16.18
N LYS A 105 9.44 -7.40 16.49
CA LYS A 105 10.57 -7.13 15.58
C LYS A 105 10.45 -7.92 14.29
N LEU A 106 10.15 -9.22 14.39
CA LEU A 106 9.91 -10.07 13.23
C LEU A 106 8.72 -9.55 12.42
N VAL A 107 7.60 -9.23 13.07
CA VAL A 107 6.41 -8.71 12.40
C VAL A 107 6.73 -7.43 11.62
N ARG A 108 7.42 -6.48 12.25
CA ARG A 108 7.80 -5.21 11.61
C ARG A 108 8.71 -5.46 10.41
N ALA A 109 9.73 -6.29 10.56
CA ALA A 109 10.66 -6.61 9.47
C ALA A 109 9.95 -7.31 8.30
N MET A 110 9.12 -8.33 8.57
CA MET A 110 8.42 -9.09 7.54
C MET A 110 7.38 -8.23 6.81
N ARG A 111 6.70 -7.31 7.50
CA ARG A 111 5.80 -6.33 6.87
C ARG A 111 6.53 -5.37 5.91
N ILE A 112 7.83 -5.14 6.09
CA ILE A 112 8.66 -4.36 5.15
C ILE A 112 9.10 -5.26 3.99
N ILE A 113 9.71 -6.41 4.30
CA ILE A 113 10.27 -7.33 3.31
C ILE A 113 9.22 -7.82 2.31
N GLN A 114 7.94 -7.95 2.71
CA GLN A 114 6.86 -8.42 1.85
C GLN A 114 6.26 -7.35 0.93
N GLN A 115 6.79 -6.12 0.90
CA GLN A 115 6.27 -5.06 0.03
C GLN A 115 6.81 -5.18 -1.40
N HIS A 116 6.03 -4.72 -2.38
CA HIS A 116 6.47 -4.64 -3.79
C HIS A 116 7.52 -3.55 -4.01
N HIS A 117 7.47 -2.48 -3.23
CA HIS A 117 8.39 -1.35 -3.32
C HIS A 117 8.93 -1.11 -1.91
N ILE A 118 10.23 -1.24 -1.74
CA ILE A 118 10.89 -1.16 -0.43
C ILE A 118 11.91 -0.02 -0.51
N ARG A 119 11.77 0.98 0.35
CA ARG A 119 12.77 2.05 0.45
C ARG A 119 14.04 1.51 1.09
N THR A 120 15.20 2.02 0.68
CA THR A 120 16.50 1.60 1.22
C THR A 120 16.59 1.77 2.74
N THR A 121 16.02 2.84 3.28
CA THR A 121 15.95 3.08 4.73
C THR A 121 15.08 2.04 5.45
N ASP A 122 13.92 1.73 4.89
CA ASP A 122 13.02 0.69 5.41
C ASP A 122 13.71 -0.70 5.34
N LEU A 123 14.45 -0.99 4.27
CA LEU A 123 15.19 -2.25 4.11
C LEU A 123 16.30 -2.42 5.16
N ARG A 124 17.08 -1.36 5.42
CA ARG A 124 18.10 -1.37 6.49
C ARG A 124 17.48 -1.59 7.87
N LEU A 125 16.37 -0.91 8.15
CA LEU A 125 15.61 -1.14 9.38
C LEU A 125 15.17 -2.60 9.51
N ALA A 126 14.60 -3.18 8.44
CA ALA A 126 14.20 -4.58 8.43
C ALA A 126 15.39 -5.52 8.67
N GLY A 127 16.53 -5.30 8.02
CA GLY A 127 17.76 -6.07 8.24
C GLY A 127 18.20 -6.06 9.70
N ASN A 128 18.29 -4.88 10.31
CA ASN A 128 18.69 -4.74 11.72
C ASN A 128 17.72 -5.45 12.67
N LEU A 129 16.41 -5.34 12.41
CA LEU A 129 15.38 -6.02 13.20
C LEU A 129 15.49 -7.55 13.09
N LEU A 130 15.83 -8.09 11.92
CA LEU A 130 15.99 -9.53 11.71
C LEU A 130 17.24 -10.08 12.39
N VAL A 131 18.36 -9.34 12.34
CA VAL A 131 19.59 -9.70 13.07
C VAL A 131 19.31 -9.73 14.57
N SER A 132 18.74 -8.65 15.12
CA SER A 132 18.38 -8.57 16.53
C SER A 132 17.39 -9.67 16.94
N PHE A 133 16.42 -10.01 16.08
CA PHE A 133 15.49 -11.11 16.34
C PHE A 133 16.21 -12.46 16.46
N VAL A 134 17.18 -12.75 15.59
CA VAL A 134 17.92 -14.02 15.62
C VAL A 134 18.80 -14.11 16.88
N GLU A 135 19.53 -13.06 17.23
CA GLU A 135 20.37 -13.00 18.43
C GLU A 135 19.54 -13.14 19.73
N GLU A 136 18.39 -12.47 19.78
CA GLU A 136 17.48 -12.58 20.92
C GLU A 136 16.76 -13.92 20.98
N PHE A 137 16.52 -14.57 19.85
CA PHE A 137 15.97 -15.93 19.84
C PHE A 137 16.90 -16.90 20.57
N GLU A 138 18.22 -16.76 20.39
CA GLU A 138 19.21 -17.57 21.10
C GLU A 138 19.16 -17.35 22.62
N THR A 139 18.88 -16.13 23.05
CA THR A 139 18.86 -15.77 24.47
C THR A 139 17.52 -16.12 25.14
N LEU A 140 16.41 -15.91 24.43
CA LEU A 140 15.06 -16.07 24.97
C LEU A 140 14.58 -17.53 24.93
N TYR A 141 14.68 -18.18 23.78
CA TYR A 141 14.12 -19.52 23.55
C TYR A 141 15.17 -20.61 23.74
N TYR A 142 16.26 -20.55 22.97
CA TYR A 142 17.32 -21.57 23.00
C TYR A 142 18.08 -21.56 24.33
N GLN A 143 18.30 -20.38 24.92
CA GLN A 143 19.02 -20.19 26.19
C GLN A 143 20.40 -20.84 26.22
N ARG A 144 21.00 -21.10 25.05
CA ARG A 144 22.29 -21.79 24.89
C ARG A 144 22.33 -23.19 25.53
N ARG A 145 21.17 -23.82 25.64
CA ARG A 145 20.96 -25.15 26.23
C ARG A 145 21.02 -26.21 25.14
N VAL A 146 21.91 -27.19 25.27
CA VAL A 146 22.10 -28.25 24.25
C VAL A 146 20.81 -29.01 23.98
N ASP A 147 20.03 -29.29 25.02
CA ASP A 147 18.72 -29.94 25.00
C ASP A 147 17.62 -29.10 24.32
N ARG A 148 17.89 -27.84 23.96
CA ARG A 148 17.01 -26.94 23.18
C ARG A 148 17.55 -26.59 21.80
N LEU A 149 18.65 -27.22 21.36
CA LEU A 149 19.29 -26.90 20.09
C LEU A 149 18.33 -27.05 18.88
N HIS A 150 17.39 -27.98 18.96
CA HIS A 150 16.36 -28.21 17.94
C HIS A 150 15.34 -27.06 17.79
N PHE A 151 15.29 -26.11 18.73
CA PHE A 151 14.51 -24.88 18.57
C PHE A 151 15.11 -23.97 17.48
N CYS A 152 16.43 -24.03 17.28
CA CYS A 152 17.18 -23.26 16.29
C CYS A 152 17.05 -23.86 14.88
N ARG A 153 15.82 -23.92 14.36
CA ARG A 153 15.55 -24.41 13.00
C ARG A 153 16.21 -23.53 11.94
N GLN A 154 16.47 -24.11 10.77
CA GLN A 154 17.01 -23.40 9.59
C GLN A 154 16.21 -22.14 9.23
N SER A 155 14.91 -22.10 9.52
CA SER A 155 14.06 -20.92 9.29
C SER A 155 14.51 -19.69 10.08
N ILE A 156 15.08 -19.85 11.27
CA ILE A 156 15.61 -18.74 12.05
C ILE A 156 16.85 -18.17 11.35
N HIS A 157 17.80 -19.03 10.97
CA HIS A 157 18.99 -18.59 10.23
C HIS A 157 18.66 -17.93 8.89
N ALA A 158 17.67 -18.46 8.17
CA ALA A 158 17.24 -17.93 6.87
C ALA A 158 16.78 -16.46 6.92
N LEU A 159 16.37 -15.95 8.09
CA LEU A 159 16.01 -14.54 8.27
C LEU A 159 17.17 -13.58 8.01
N LEU A 160 18.41 -13.96 8.34
CA LEU A 160 19.60 -13.13 8.17
C LEU A 160 19.87 -12.80 6.70
N HIS A 161 19.41 -13.65 5.79
CA HIS A 161 19.61 -13.50 4.35
C HIS A 161 18.54 -12.66 3.67
N LEU A 162 17.39 -12.41 4.31
CA LEU A 162 16.25 -11.75 3.65
C LEU A 162 16.61 -10.36 3.11
N ALA A 163 17.18 -9.48 3.94
CA ALA A 163 17.49 -8.12 3.52
C ALA A 163 18.62 -8.03 2.46
N PRO A 164 19.74 -8.76 2.59
CA PRO A 164 20.74 -8.88 1.53
C PRO A 164 20.15 -9.38 0.20
N GLU A 165 19.29 -10.39 0.26
CA GLU A 165 18.66 -10.96 -0.94
C GLU A 165 17.72 -9.97 -1.64
N VAL A 166 17.00 -9.12 -0.88
CA VAL A 166 16.22 -8.03 -1.50
C VAL A 166 17.11 -7.08 -2.30
N THR A 167 18.34 -6.82 -1.84
CA THR A 167 19.30 -5.97 -2.56
C THR A 167 19.83 -6.68 -3.80
N ARG A 168 20.03 -8.01 -3.72
CA ARG A 168 20.62 -8.81 -4.80
C ARG A 168 19.65 -9.08 -5.95
N ILE A 169 18.40 -9.43 -5.66
CA ILE A 169 17.42 -9.89 -6.67
C ILE A 169 16.08 -9.17 -6.62
N GLY A 170 15.95 -8.14 -5.79
CA GLY A 170 14.72 -7.38 -5.61
C GLY A 170 13.76 -8.00 -4.59
N PRO A 171 12.59 -7.36 -4.36
CA PRO A 171 11.66 -7.78 -3.33
C PRO A 171 11.18 -9.24 -3.51
N PRO A 172 11.04 -10.03 -2.42
CA PRO A 172 10.72 -11.46 -2.52
C PRO A 172 9.35 -11.76 -3.14
N ILE A 173 8.45 -10.77 -3.20
CA ILE A 173 7.17 -10.91 -3.90
C ILE A 173 7.36 -11.08 -5.42
N CYS A 174 8.38 -10.46 -5.99
CA CYS A 174 8.72 -10.53 -7.41
C CYS A 174 9.40 -11.85 -7.81
N SER A 175 10.06 -12.52 -6.86
CA SER A 175 10.73 -13.82 -7.05
C SER A 175 9.99 -14.97 -6.35
N SER A 176 8.75 -14.74 -5.91
CA SER A 176 7.97 -15.71 -5.17
C SER A 176 7.49 -16.87 -6.04
N GLN A 177 7.41 -18.06 -5.44
CA GLN A 177 6.91 -19.27 -6.11
C GLN A 177 5.38 -19.34 -6.23
N TRP A 178 4.63 -18.36 -5.72
CA TRP A 178 3.16 -18.36 -5.74
C TRP A 178 2.60 -18.51 -7.15
N THR A 179 3.16 -17.77 -8.11
CA THR A 179 2.73 -17.82 -9.51
C THR A 179 3.03 -19.18 -10.13
N MET A 180 4.19 -19.76 -9.81
CA MET A 180 4.57 -21.09 -10.26
C MET A 180 3.65 -22.17 -9.68
N GLU A 181 3.41 -22.18 -8.37
CA GLU A 181 2.50 -23.14 -7.73
C GLU A 181 1.08 -23.05 -8.28
N ARG A 182 0.57 -21.82 -8.48
CA ARG A 182 -0.74 -21.61 -9.12
C ARG A 182 -0.76 -22.16 -10.54
N THR A 183 0.31 -21.96 -11.29
CA THR A 183 0.43 -22.49 -12.66
C THR A 183 0.44 -24.02 -12.65
N ILE A 184 1.16 -24.65 -11.73
CA ILE A 184 1.17 -26.11 -11.57
C ILE A 184 -0.24 -26.63 -11.28
N GLY A 185 -0.95 -26.03 -10.32
CA GLY A 185 -2.33 -26.44 -10.00
C GLY A 185 -3.28 -26.28 -11.20
N ASN A 186 -3.18 -25.14 -11.89
CA ASN A 186 -4.00 -24.85 -13.05
C ASN A 186 -3.70 -25.75 -14.26
N LEU A 187 -2.44 -26.17 -14.45
CA LEU A 187 -2.09 -27.19 -15.44
C LEU A 187 -2.61 -28.57 -15.03
N GLY A 188 -2.57 -28.90 -13.74
CA GLY A 188 -3.15 -30.14 -13.20
C GLY A 188 -4.65 -30.27 -13.49
N GLU A 189 -5.40 -29.17 -13.39
CA GLU A 189 -6.84 -29.12 -13.74
C GLU A 189 -7.12 -29.43 -15.23
N GLU A 190 -6.12 -29.27 -16.12
CA GLU A 190 -6.26 -29.54 -17.55
C GLU A 190 -5.94 -30.99 -17.94
N ILE A 191 -5.43 -31.80 -17.00
CA ILE A 191 -5.14 -33.21 -17.26
C ILE A 191 -6.46 -33.96 -17.38
N ARG A 192 -6.79 -34.39 -18.59
CA ARG A 192 -8.05 -35.08 -18.91
C ARG A 192 -7.88 -36.55 -19.26
N GLN A 193 -6.64 -37.04 -19.33
CA GLN A 193 -6.33 -38.43 -19.68
C GLN A 193 -5.49 -39.09 -18.57
N PRO A 194 -6.15 -39.74 -17.58
CA PRO A 194 -5.47 -40.36 -16.44
C PRO A 194 -4.51 -41.49 -16.83
N SER A 195 -4.74 -42.15 -17.97
CA SER A 195 -3.92 -43.25 -18.46
C SER A 195 -2.59 -42.81 -19.09
N ASN A 196 -2.47 -41.55 -19.52
CA ASN A 196 -1.21 -40.98 -20.03
C ASN A 196 -1.08 -39.49 -19.64
N PRO A 197 -0.96 -39.21 -18.33
CA PRO A 197 -1.07 -37.85 -17.81
C PRO A 197 0.09 -36.96 -18.26
N TYR A 198 1.30 -37.51 -18.39
CA TYR A 198 2.49 -36.75 -18.79
C TYR A 198 2.41 -36.30 -20.25
N ALA A 199 2.06 -37.20 -21.18
CA ALA A 199 1.92 -36.82 -22.59
C ALA A 199 0.77 -35.81 -22.78
N ASN A 200 -0.34 -36.00 -22.07
CA ASN A 200 -1.45 -35.05 -22.09
C ASN A 200 -1.03 -33.67 -21.58
N LEU A 201 -0.34 -33.62 -20.44
CA LEU A 201 0.20 -32.38 -19.88
C LEU A 201 1.17 -31.68 -20.84
N SER A 202 2.09 -32.43 -21.48
CA SER A 202 3.00 -31.87 -22.48
C SER A 202 2.26 -31.23 -23.66
N GLN A 203 1.20 -31.89 -24.16
CA GLN A 203 0.36 -31.33 -25.23
C GLN A 203 -0.41 -30.08 -24.78
N ARG A 204 -0.95 -30.08 -23.55
CA ARG A 204 -1.61 -28.89 -22.97
C ARG A 204 -0.64 -27.71 -22.82
N GLY A 205 0.58 -27.99 -22.35
CA GLY A 205 1.66 -27.00 -22.25
C GLY A 205 2.03 -26.41 -23.62
N LEU A 206 2.26 -27.27 -24.62
CA LEU A 206 2.56 -26.85 -25.99
C LEU A 206 1.44 -25.97 -26.56
N PHE A 207 0.18 -26.38 -26.41
CA PHE A 207 -0.97 -25.62 -26.88
C PHE A 207 -1.04 -24.23 -26.25
N ARG A 208 -0.82 -24.11 -24.93
CA ARG A 208 -0.75 -22.80 -24.25
C ARG A 208 0.38 -21.93 -24.79
N CYS A 209 1.57 -22.49 -24.98
CA CYS A 209 2.69 -21.75 -25.56
C CYS A 209 2.37 -21.23 -26.96
N GLN A 210 1.72 -22.05 -27.80
CA GLN A 210 1.29 -21.64 -29.14
C GLN A 210 0.24 -20.52 -29.10
N VAL A 211 -0.79 -20.65 -28.25
CA VAL A 211 -1.82 -19.61 -28.07
C VAL A 211 -1.19 -18.31 -27.57
N ASN A 212 -0.33 -18.38 -26.56
CA ASN A 212 0.36 -17.21 -26.01
C ASN A 212 1.26 -16.55 -27.05
N ALA A 213 2.02 -17.33 -27.84
CA ALA A 213 2.86 -16.80 -28.92
C ALA A 213 2.02 -16.10 -30.00
N LEU A 214 0.93 -16.72 -30.45
CA LEU A 214 0.01 -16.10 -31.41
C LEU A 214 -0.61 -14.81 -30.87
N THR A 215 -1.00 -14.79 -29.60
CA THR A 215 -1.59 -13.62 -28.93
C THR A 215 -0.56 -12.49 -28.80
N ALA A 216 0.70 -12.83 -28.53
CA ALA A 216 1.80 -11.85 -28.46
C ALA A 216 2.19 -11.30 -29.84
N MET A 217 2.20 -12.14 -30.88
CA MET A 217 2.48 -11.71 -32.26
C MET A 217 1.34 -10.91 -32.87
N ILE A 218 0.09 -11.22 -32.49
CA ILE A 218 -1.12 -10.57 -33.00
C ILE A 218 -2.00 -10.17 -31.81
N PRO A 219 -1.73 -9.02 -31.17
CA PRO A 219 -2.44 -8.57 -29.97
C PRO A 219 -3.96 -8.48 -30.14
N ASN A 220 -4.45 -8.25 -31.36
CA ASN A 220 -5.87 -8.21 -31.71
C ASN A 220 -6.62 -9.54 -31.50
N LEU A 221 -5.89 -10.66 -31.39
CA LEU A 221 -6.49 -11.96 -31.02
C LEU A 221 -6.74 -12.09 -29.51
N SER A 222 -6.19 -11.18 -28.70
CA SER A 222 -6.47 -11.14 -27.27
C SER A 222 -7.95 -10.82 -27.05
N PRO A 223 -8.63 -11.49 -26.09
CA PRO A 223 -9.95 -11.05 -25.69
C PRO A 223 -9.86 -9.59 -25.21
N PRO A 224 -10.83 -8.73 -25.60
CA PRO A 224 -10.83 -7.35 -25.16
C PRO A 224 -10.86 -7.29 -23.62
N PRO A 225 -10.24 -6.27 -23.02
CA PRO A 225 -10.25 -6.12 -21.58
C PRO A 225 -11.70 -6.12 -21.06
N PRO A 226 -11.97 -6.71 -19.88
CA PRO A 226 -13.31 -6.81 -19.36
C PRO A 226 -13.93 -5.41 -19.25
N SER A 227 -15.02 -5.20 -19.99
CA SER A 227 -15.77 -3.95 -19.96
C SER A 227 -16.26 -3.66 -18.55
N LEU A 228 -16.37 -2.37 -18.21
CA LEU A 228 -16.95 -1.97 -16.93
C LEU A 228 -18.38 -2.55 -16.79
N PRO A 229 -18.77 -3.00 -15.58
CA PRO A 229 -20.10 -3.53 -15.37
C PRO A 229 -21.15 -2.45 -15.63
N ARG A 230 -22.33 -2.87 -16.10
CA ARG A 230 -23.43 -1.95 -16.43
C ARG A 230 -23.73 -0.97 -15.29
N GLY A 231 -23.77 0.32 -15.62
CA GLY A 231 -24.05 1.41 -14.68
C GLY A 231 -22.87 1.78 -13.78
N ALA A 232 -21.66 1.28 -14.06
CA ALA A 232 -20.43 1.86 -13.53
C ALA A 232 -20.10 3.17 -14.25
N VAL A 233 -19.43 4.08 -13.55
CA VAL A 233 -18.97 5.36 -14.10
C VAL A 233 -17.46 5.44 -13.89
N ASP A 234 -16.72 5.59 -14.98
CA ASP A 234 -15.28 5.84 -14.93
C ASP A 234 -15.04 7.31 -14.54
N LEU A 235 -14.22 7.52 -13.51
CA LEU A 235 -13.83 8.86 -13.05
C LEU A 235 -12.44 9.26 -13.55
N GLY A 236 -11.76 8.40 -14.32
CA GLY A 236 -10.37 8.57 -14.71
C GLY A 236 -9.37 8.16 -13.62
N GLN A 237 -8.09 8.15 -13.97
CA GLN A 237 -6.98 7.81 -13.05
C GLN A 237 -7.13 6.45 -12.34
N GLY A 238 -7.87 5.51 -12.95
CA GLY A 238 -8.15 4.18 -12.38
C GLY A 238 -9.30 4.13 -11.37
N TYR A 239 -9.95 5.25 -11.05
CA TYR A 239 -11.11 5.29 -10.16
C TYR A 239 -12.41 4.99 -10.90
N VAL A 240 -13.22 4.08 -10.35
CA VAL A 240 -14.52 3.74 -10.96
C VAL A 240 -15.61 3.64 -9.90
N LEU A 241 -16.69 4.40 -10.09
CA LEU A 241 -17.90 4.27 -9.30
C LEU A 241 -18.66 3.01 -9.72
N LEU A 242 -19.01 2.19 -8.74
CA LEU A 242 -19.72 0.94 -8.96
C LEU A 242 -21.07 0.98 -8.24
N ARG A 243 -22.11 0.46 -8.89
CA ARG A 243 -23.46 0.30 -8.30
C ARG A 243 -23.39 -0.45 -6.97
N ALA A 244 -24.34 -0.38 -6.05
CA ALA A 244 -25.55 0.41 -6.07
C ALA A 244 -25.28 1.91 -5.91
N GLN A 245 -26.21 2.71 -6.38
CA GLN A 245 -26.24 4.16 -6.21
C GLN A 245 -27.68 4.52 -5.81
N ASP A 246 -27.87 5.65 -5.11
CA ASP A 246 -29.21 6.15 -4.81
C ASP A 246 -30.05 6.25 -6.10
N ARG A 247 -31.34 5.97 -6.01
CA ARG A 247 -32.27 6.06 -7.17
C ARG A 247 -32.65 7.51 -7.46
N TYR A 248 -32.72 8.33 -6.42
CA TYR A 248 -33.07 9.74 -6.47
C TYR A 248 -32.08 10.53 -5.62
N GLU A 249 -31.90 11.79 -5.96
CA GLU A 249 -31.11 12.71 -5.14
C GLU A 249 -31.71 12.84 -3.75
N ARG A 250 -30.84 12.92 -2.75
CA ARG A 250 -31.23 13.15 -1.35
C ARG A 250 -30.54 14.38 -0.83
N LEU A 251 -31.16 15.05 0.13
CA LEU A 251 -30.47 16.08 0.91
C LEU A 251 -29.34 15.43 1.74
N MET A 252 -28.20 16.09 1.78
CA MET A 252 -27.13 15.75 2.71
C MET A 252 -27.61 15.89 4.15
N ARG A 253 -27.06 15.09 5.06
CA ARG A 253 -27.21 15.36 6.49
C ARG A 253 -26.39 16.62 6.84
N PRO A 254 -26.78 17.42 7.84
CA PRO A 254 -26.05 18.63 8.21
C PRO A 254 -24.54 18.37 8.43
N GLN A 255 -24.18 17.28 9.10
CA GLN A 255 -22.77 16.93 9.33
C GLN A 255 -22.00 16.61 8.04
N GLU A 256 -22.68 16.02 7.05
CA GLU A 256 -22.07 15.75 5.75
C GLU A 256 -21.87 17.05 4.97
N ALA A 257 -22.83 17.97 5.03
CA ALA A 257 -22.75 19.26 4.37
C ALA A 257 -21.64 20.13 4.96
N SER A 258 -21.51 20.18 6.29
CA SER A 258 -20.39 20.87 6.96
C SER A 258 -19.03 20.30 6.55
N ALA A 259 -18.91 18.97 6.43
CA ALA A 259 -17.66 18.34 5.98
C ALA A 259 -17.35 18.66 4.51
N LEU A 260 -18.36 18.79 3.65
CA LEU A 260 -18.19 19.21 2.26
C LEU A 260 -17.77 20.67 2.15
N LEU A 261 -18.37 21.57 2.94
CA LEU A 261 -17.96 22.98 2.98
C LEU A 261 -16.50 23.14 3.42
N TYR A 262 -16.09 22.40 4.47
CA TYR A 262 -14.70 22.38 4.90
C TYR A 262 -13.77 21.94 3.77
N TYR A 263 -14.14 20.89 3.02
CA TYR A 263 -13.35 20.42 1.88
C TYR A 263 -13.27 21.44 0.73
N LEU A 264 -14.35 22.19 0.47
CA LEU A 264 -14.41 23.20 -0.59
C LEU A 264 -13.69 24.52 -0.25
N GLY A 265 -12.98 24.60 0.89
CA GLY A 265 -12.23 25.79 1.30
C GLY A 265 -13.00 26.73 2.22
N GLY A 266 -14.20 26.34 2.69
CA GLY A 266 -14.97 27.07 3.69
C GLY A 266 -14.48 26.83 5.11
N ALA A 267 -13.18 27.00 5.37
CA ALA A 267 -12.69 27.03 6.74
C ALA A 267 -13.23 28.29 7.42
N PRO A 268 -13.93 28.21 8.57
CA PRO A 268 -14.01 29.35 9.46
C PRO A 268 -12.57 29.65 9.89
N ALA A 269 -12.16 30.92 9.81
CA ALA A 269 -10.90 31.34 10.41
C ALA A 269 -10.89 30.85 11.87
N GLU A 270 -9.76 30.30 12.33
CA GLU A 270 -9.59 29.94 13.74
C GLU A 270 -9.95 31.19 14.59
N GLY A 271 -11.08 31.13 15.30
CA GLY A 271 -11.56 32.21 16.15
C GLY A 271 -12.85 32.94 15.71
N SER A 272 -13.41 32.71 14.50
CA SER A 272 -14.70 33.29 14.14
C SER A 272 -15.85 32.35 14.54
N SER A 273 -16.48 32.64 15.67
CA SER A 273 -17.74 32.03 16.12
C SER A 273 -18.95 32.55 15.33
N GLU A 274 -18.91 32.48 14.01
CA GLU A 274 -20.13 32.63 13.20
C GLU A 274 -20.54 31.27 12.64
N PRO A 275 -21.81 30.85 12.85
CA PRO A 275 -22.29 29.57 12.37
C PRO A 275 -22.26 29.57 10.84
N ILE A 276 -21.42 28.70 10.27
CA ILE A 276 -21.53 28.30 8.86
C ILE A 276 -23.00 28.00 8.61
N ASN A 277 -23.63 28.77 7.71
CA ASN A 277 -25.06 28.75 7.41
C ASN A 277 -25.65 27.32 7.52
N CYS A 278 -26.31 27.04 8.65
CA CYS A 278 -26.72 25.69 9.07
C CYS A 278 -27.76 25.04 8.13
N ASP A 279 -28.34 25.82 7.22
CA ASP A 279 -29.41 25.38 6.32
C ASP A 279 -28.92 24.93 4.93
N TRP A 280 -27.62 25.08 4.63
CA TRP A 280 -27.07 24.59 3.35
C TRP A 280 -26.89 23.07 3.38
N CYS A 281 -27.89 22.33 2.89
CA CYS A 281 -27.83 20.88 2.71
C CYS A 281 -28.08 20.53 1.23
N PRO A 282 -27.03 20.49 0.38
CA PRO A 282 -27.22 20.26 -1.04
C PRO A 282 -27.78 18.86 -1.32
N LYS A 283 -28.44 18.73 -2.46
CA LYS A 283 -28.87 17.44 -2.98
C LYS A 283 -27.70 16.68 -3.58
N VAL A 284 -27.52 15.43 -3.17
CA VAL A 284 -26.45 14.55 -3.66
C VAL A 284 -26.99 13.16 -3.94
N THR A 285 -26.25 12.43 -4.78
CA THR A 285 -26.50 11.02 -5.04
C THR A 285 -25.35 10.18 -4.49
N ARG A 286 -25.62 9.26 -3.56
CA ARG A 286 -24.55 8.41 -3.01
C ARG A 286 -24.28 7.22 -3.90
N TRP A 287 -23.03 6.79 -3.86
CA TRP A 287 -22.56 5.53 -4.40
C TRP A 287 -22.18 4.56 -3.29
N ALA A 288 -22.40 3.27 -3.53
CA ALA A 288 -22.13 2.21 -2.57
C ALA A 288 -20.69 1.72 -2.62
N ARG A 289 -20.04 1.87 -3.78
CA ARG A 289 -18.75 1.25 -4.07
C ARG A 289 -17.90 2.16 -4.94
N LEU A 290 -16.61 2.23 -4.61
CA LEU A 290 -15.58 2.89 -5.40
C LEU A 290 -14.44 1.90 -5.61
N ARG A 291 -14.16 1.57 -6.87
CA ARG A 291 -12.93 0.86 -7.25
C ARG A 291 -11.78 1.86 -7.24
N LEU A 292 -10.72 1.51 -6.55
CA LEU A 292 -9.47 2.26 -6.44
C LEU A 292 -8.50 1.85 -7.58
N PRO A 293 -7.46 2.66 -7.86
CA PRO A 293 -6.48 2.35 -8.91
C PRO A 293 -5.75 1.02 -8.68
N ASN A 294 -5.57 0.62 -7.42
CA ASN A 294 -4.99 -0.66 -7.05
C ASN A 294 -5.94 -1.87 -7.20
N GLY A 295 -7.13 -1.67 -7.79
CA GLY A 295 -8.15 -2.70 -8.02
C GLY A 295 -9.04 -3.02 -6.81
N GLN A 296 -8.70 -2.54 -5.60
CA GLN A 296 -9.54 -2.76 -4.43
C GLN A 296 -10.86 -1.98 -4.55
N VAL A 297 -11.91 -2.49 -3.91
CA VAL A 297 -13.23 -1.83 -3.89
C VAL A 297 -13.55 -1.38 -2.48
N ALA A 298 -13.45 -0.07 -2.26
CA ALA A 298 -13.95 0.57 -1.06
C ALA A 298 -15.49 0.58 -1.08
N ARG A 299 -16.11 0.43 0.09
CA ARG A 299 -17.57 0.39 0.24
C ARG A 299 -18.06 1.52 1.13
N SER A 300 -19.26 2.02 0.89
CA SER A 300 -19.85 3.02 1.77
C SER A 300 -20.53 2.39 2.97
N ARG A 301 -20.47 3.09 4.12
CA ARG A 301 -21.20 2.71 5.34
C ARG A 301 -22.68 2.43 5.05
N TRP A 302 -23.30 3.24 4.19
CA TRP A 302 -24.71 3.13 3.83
C TRP A 302 -25.15 1.72 3.42
N LYS A 303 -24.41 1.05 2.52
CA LYS A 303 -24.79 -0.31 2.08
C LYS A 303 -24.23 -1.41 2.98
N GLU A 304 -23.16 -1.16 3.73
CA GLU A 304 -22.62 -2.14 4.67
C GLU A 304 -23.49 -2.31 5.91
N THR A 305 -24.03 -1.23 6.47
CA THR A 305 -24.86 -1.29 7.69
C THR A 305 -26.19 -2.01 7.51
N LEU A 306 -26.62 -2.24 6.26
CA LEU A 306 -27.80 -3.03 5.94
C LEU A 306 -27.56 -4.55 6.05
N LYS A 307 -26.30 -4.97 6.24
CA LYS A 307 -25.94 -6.39 6.36
C LYS A 307 -25.66 -6.74 7.82
N PRO A 308 -26.12 -7.92 8.29
CA PRO A 308 -25.70 -8.40 9.60
C PRO A 308 -24.19 -8.69 9.61
N LEU A 309 -23.54 -8.47 10.76
CA LEU A 309 -22.09 -8.58 10.91
C LEU A 309 -21.54 -9.93 10.40
N ARG A 310 -22.23 -11.04 10.70
CA ARG A 310 -21.85 -12.39 10.24
C ARG A 310 -21.80 -12.58 8.71
N LYS A 311 -22.45 -11.69 7.93
CA LYS A 311 -22.44 -11.70 6.45
C LYS A 311 -21.67 -10.51 5.86
N LEU A 312 -20.99 -9.74 6.70
CA LEU A 312 -20.26 -8.53 6.31
C LEU A 312 -18.76 -8.83 6.21
N ARG A 313 -18.09 -8.17 5.27
CA ARG A 313 -16.64 -8.04 5.16
C ARG A 313 -16.36 -6.56 5.01
N THR A 314 -16.03 -5.91 6.11
CA THR A 314 -15.96 -4.45 6.21
C THR A 314 -14.88 -3.92 5.28
N ALA A 315 -15.26 -3.11 4.29
CA ALA A 315 -14.38 -2.51 3.30
C ALA A 315 -14.59 -0.98 3.21
N ARG A 316 -15.18 -0.38 4.26
CA ARG A 316 -15.41 1.08 4.37
C ARG A 316 -14.29 1.87 5.02
N ASN A 317 -13.36 1.19 5.68
CA ASN A 317 -12.23 1.84 6.35
C ASN A 317 -11.13 2.07 5.31
N VAL A 318 -10.71 3.31 5.15
CA VAL A 318 -9.72 3.71 4.14
C VAL A 318 -8.48 4.27 4.81
N LYS A 319 -7.31 4.00 4.23
CA LYS A 319 -6.06 4.65 4.61
C LYS A 319 -5.84 5.83 3.68
N ARG A 320 -5.77 7.04 4.22
CA ARG A 320 -5.38 8.24 3.47
C ARG A 320 -3.86 8.25 3.30
N GLN A 321 -3.37 8.55 2.10
CA GLN A 321 -1.96 8.92 1.94
C GLN A 321 -1.79 10.32 2.53
N ASN A 322 -0.83 10.48 3.45
CA ASN A 322 -0.29 11.81 3.69
C ASN A 322 0.48 12.17 2.42
N THR A 323 -0.12 13.00 1.58
CA THR A 323 0.53 13.48 0.36
C THR A 323 1.76 14.28 0.76
N VAL A 324 2.94 13.76 0.46
CA VAL A 324 4.15 14.57 0.40
C VAL A 324 4.06 15.29 -0.93
N LEU A 325 3.71 16.57 -0.89
CA LEU A 325 3.65 17.39 -2.09
C LEU A 325 5.07 17.80 -2.46
N PRO A 326 5.54 17.54 -3.70
CA PRO A 326 6.73 18.19 -4.21
C PRO A 326 6.43 19.67 -4.38
N LEU A 327 7.10 20.51 -3.60
CA LEU A 327 6.93 21.95 -3.58
C LEU A 327 8.22 22.63 -4.08
N ALA A 328 8.08 23.76 -4.77
CA ALA A 328 9.18 24.63 -5.11
C ALA A 328 9.10 25.91 -4.27
N VAL A 329 10.26 26.35 -3.78
CA VAL A 329 10.42 27.68 -3.18
C VAL A 329 10.94 28.60 -4.29
N ILE A 330 10.19 29.65 -4.59
CA ILE A 330 10.54 30.63 -5.63
C ILE A 330 10.58 32.03 -5.03
N SER A 331 11.32 32.95 -5.65
CA SER A 331 11.26 34.39 -5.39
C SER A 331 10.59 35.04 -6.59
N ALA A 332 9.45 35.71 -6.37
CA ALA A 332 8.67 36.29 -7.45
C ALA A 332 9.17 37.69 -7.82
N TYR A 333 9.35 37.94 -9.11
CA TYR A 333 9.57 39.31 -9.60
C TYR A 333 8.29 40.13 -9.47
N SER A 334 8.40 41.46 -9.50
CA SER A 334 7.23 42.35 -9.52
C SER A 334 6.38 42.16 -10.78
N GLU A 335 5.18 42.75 -10.77
CA GLU A 335 4.44 42.96 -12.02
C GLU A 335 5.28 43.76 -13.03
N PRO A 336 5.07 43.54 -14.35
CA PRO A 336 5.78 44.26 -15.41
C PRO A 336 5.53 45.77 -15.36
N ASP A 337 6.54 46.54 -15.74
CA ASP A 337 6.39 47.98 -15.96
C ASP A 337 5.37 48.25 -17.10
N PRO A 338 4.23 48.90 -16.80
CA PRO A 338 3.13 49.03 -17.75
C PRO A 338 3.48 49.94 -18.94
N GLU A 339 4.29 50.99 -18.73
CA GLU A 339 4.65 51.93 -19.79
C GLU A 339 5.59 51.29 -20.81
N LEU A 340 6.58 50.52 -20.34
CA LEU A 340 7.47 49.78 -21.25
C LEU A 340 6.73 48.69 -21.99
N LEU A 341 5.84 47.99 -21.30
CA LEU A 341 5.08 46.92 -21.90
C LEU A 341 4.18 47.47 -23.02
N GLU A 342 3.51 48.60 -22.78
CA GLU A 342 2.68 49.25 -23.79
C GLU A 342 3.52 49.82 -24.95
N ALA A 343 4.58 50.58 -24.67
CA ALA A 343 5.43 51.18 -25.70
C ALA A 343 6.10 50.12 -26.61
N SER A 344 6.45 48.97 -26.04
CA SER A 344 7.06 47.85 -26.74
C SER A 344 6.05 46.89 -27.39
N HIS A 345 4.76 47.21 -27.35
CA HIS A 345 3.69 46.34 -27.87
C HIS A 345 3.72 44.93 -27.27
N GLY A 346 4.04 44.83 -25.96
CA GLY A 346 4.09 43.58 -25.21
C GLY A 346 5.41 42.81 -25.31
N THR A 347 6.42 43.33 -26.01
CA THR A 347 7.67 42.60 -26.27
C THR A 347 8.76 42.81 -25.21
N PHE A 348 8.70 43.92 -24.47
CA PHE A 348 9.66 44.25 -23.42
C PHE A 348 9.00 44.20 -22.04
N ILE A 349 9.07 43.03 -21.41
CA ILE A 349 8.57 42.79 -20.06
C ILE A 349 9.74 43.03 -19.09
N SER A 350 9.72 44.16 -18.38
CA SER A 350 10.69 44.53 -17.36
C SER A 350 10.07 44.44 -15.97
N CYS A 351 10.71 43.70 -15.06
CA CYS A 351 10.25 43.50 -13.69
C CYS A 351 11.36 43.79 -12.67
N ALA A 352 11.00 44.28 -11.49
CA ALA A 352 11.92 44.46 -10.37
C ALA A 352 12.17 43.13 -9.65
N TYR A 353 13.41 42.89 -9.23
CA TYR A 353 13.75 41.74 -8.38
C TYR A 353 13.55 42.08 -6.90
N LEU A 354 12.63 41.37 -6.26
CA LEU A 354 12.19 41.63 -4.88
C LEU A 354 12.91 40.76 -3.84
N GLY A 355 13.75 39.81 -4.26
CA GLY A 355 14.53 38.94 -3.37
C GLY A 355 13.69 38.20 -2.32
N ASP A 356 14.20 38.14 -1.09
CA ASP A 356 13.57 37.40 0.02
C ASP A 356 12.19 37.95 0.43
N ASN A 357 11.89 39.21 0.11
CA ASN A 357 10.59 39.85 0.42
C ASN A 357 9.43 39.29 -0.42
N SER A 358 9.73 38.47 -1.43
CA SER A 358 8.75 37.93 -2.38
C SER A 358 8.81 36.40 -2.49
N VAL A 359 9.43 35.74 -1.51
CA VAL A 359 9.56 34.28 -1.52
C VAL A 359 8.19 33.63 -1.31
N ARG A 360 7.85 32.70 -2.19
CA ARG A 360 6.60 31.94 -2.19
C ARG A 360 6.87 30.47 -2.35
N ILE A 361 5.97 29.67 -1.82
CA ILE A 361 5.96 28.22 -2.02
C ILE A 361 4.87 27.90 -3.03
N ILE A 362 5.22 27.19 -4.09
CA ILE A 362 4.28 26.74 -5.13
C ILE A 362 4.35 25.23 -5.30
N ASP A 363 3.29 24.63 -5.82
CA ASP A 363 3.34 23.25 -6.30
C ASP A 363 4.19 23.20 -7.58
N ILE A 364 5.04 22.19 -7.73
CA ILE A 364 5.90 22.07 -8.93
C ILE A 364 5.10 21.97 -10.23
N SER A 365 3.85 21.49 -10.19
CA SER A 365 2.96 21.41 -11.35
C SER A 365 2.51 22.78 -11.86
N CYS A 366 2.70 23.84 -11.10
CA CYS A 366 2.47 25.22 -11.54
C CYS A 366 3.63 25.80 -12.36
N ILE A 367 4.79 25.15 -12.40
CA ILE A 367 5.93 25.60 -13.18
C ILE A 367 5.74 25.15 -14.63
N GLN A 368 5.37 26.09 -15.50
CA GLN A 368 5.12 25.81 -16.92
C GLN A 368 6.42 25.70 -17.73
N SER A 369 7.38 26.60 -17.49
CA SER A 369 8.64 26.67 -18.23
C SER A 369 9.69 27.41 -17.41
N VAL A 370 10.96 27.29 -17.81
CA VAL A 370 12.05 28.12 -17.29
C VAL A 370 12.31 29.23 -18.30
N VAL A 371 12.41 30.45 -17.78
CA VAL A 371 12.64 31.67 -18.56
C VAL A 371 13.94 32.34 -18.11
N ALA A 372 14.55 33.14 -18.98
CA ALA A 372 15.69 33.97 -18.60
C ALA A 372 15.20 35.33 -18.10
N MET A 373 15.75 35.78 -16.97
CA MET A 373 15.58 37.14 -16.45
C MET A 373 16.93 37.83 -16.56
N VAL A 374 17.07 38.73 -17.53
CA VAL A 374 18.35 39.37 -17.87
C VAL A 374 18.43 40.75 -17.22
N PRO A 375 19.47 41.06 -16.43
CA PRO A 375 19.59 42.35 -15.76
C PRO A 375 19.71 43.48 -16.79
N HIS A 376 19.03 44.60 -16.52
CA HIS A 376 19.17 45.83 -17.31
C HIS A 376 19.06 47.08 -16.43
N THR A 377 19.35 48.24 -17.00
CA THR A 377 19.27 49.52 -16.31
C THR A 377 18.77 50.58 -17.29
N LEU A 378 17.81 51.38 -16.86
CA LEU A 378 17.29 52.54 -17.57
C LEU A 378 17.44 53.77 -16.68
N GLU A 379 17.62 54.95 -17.27
CA GLU A 379 17.82 56.22 -16.55
C GLU A 379 16.67 56.58 -15.60
N ARG A 380 15.48 56.01 -15.84
CA ARG A 380 14.26 56.20 -15.05
C ARG A 380 14.12 55.26 -13.85
N HIS A 381 14.98 54.25 -13.70
CA HIS A 381 14.98 53.35 -12.54
C HIS A 381 15.84 53.94 -11.41
N GLY A 382 15.40 53.75 -10.16
CA GLY A 382 16.15 54.23 -8.99
C GLY A 382 17.52 53.55 -8.88
N VAL A 383 18.51 54.24 -8.31
CA VAL A 383 19.91 53.74 -8.19
C VAL A 383 20.01 52.40 -7.46
N ASP A 384 19.02 52.09 -6.60
CA ASP A 384 18.98 50.86 -5.81
C ASP A 384 18.02 49.77 -6.38
N GLU A 385 17.34 50.04 -7.50
CA GLU A 385 16.36 49.12 -8.07
C GLU A 385 16.97 48.17 -9.10
N LYS A 386 17.02 46.88 -8.78
CA LYS A 386 17.49 45.85 -9.71
C LYS A 386 16.37 45.37 -10.61
N HIS A 387 16.38 45.83 -11.86
CA HIS A 387 15.43 45.41 -12.89
C HIS A 387 16.00 44.36 -13.82
N TYR A 388 15.10 43.48 -14.27
CA TYR A 388 15.40 42.39 -15.19
C TYR A 388 14.32 42.33 -16.25
N PHE A 389 14.70 41.96 -17.47
CA PHE A 389 13.74 41.73 -18.53
C PHE A 389 13.61 40.25 -18.88
N LEU A 390 12.37 39.86 -19.20
CA LEU A 390 12.01 38.49 -19.53
C LEU A 390 12.50 38.14 -20.94
N VAL A 391 13.15 36.99 -21.07
CA VAL A 391 13.42 36.34 -22.34
C VAL A 391 12.93 34.90 -22.26
N GLU A 392 11.89 34.61 -23.02
CA GLU A 392 11.39 33.25 -23.21
C GLU A 392 12.19 32.57 -24.32
N ARG A 393 12.33 31.24 -24.23
CA ARG A 393 12.99 30.48 -25.29
C ARG A 393 12.13 30.54 -26.57
N PRO A 394 12.63 31.11 -27.68
CA PRO A 394 11.86 31.16 -28.92
C PRO A 394 11.59 29.74 -29.44
N GLY A 395 10.34 29.49 -29.88
CA GLY A 395 9.96 28.22 -30.52
C GLY A 395 9.79 27.02 -29.58
N LEU A 396 9.65 27.22 -28.26
CA LEU A 396 9.44 26.15 -27.29
C LEU A 396 8.25 25.24 -27.66
N ASP A 397 7.12 25.83 -28.09
CA ASP A 397 5.92 25.07 -28.51
C ASP A 397 6.13 24.29 -29.82
N VAL A 398 6.98 24.79 -30.72
CA VAL A 398 7.31 24.14 -32.01
C VAL A 398 8.17 22.90 -31.78
N VAL A 399 9.05 22.92 -30.77
CA VAL A 399 9.89 21.76 -30.38
C VAL A 399 9.04 20.64 -29.76
N CYS A 400 8.05 20.98 -28.93
CA CYS A 400 7.12 20.00 -28.36
C CYS A 400 6.22 19.32 -29.42
N LEU A 401 5.79 20.05 -30.45
CA LEU A 401 4.99 19.50 -31.56
C LEU A 401 5.80 18.58 -32.51
N GLY A 402 7.13 18.72 -32.53
CA GLY A 402 8.04 17.90 -33.34
C GLY A 402 8.41 16.53 -32.76
N GLY A 403 7.93 16.18 -31.56
CA GLY A 403 8.13 14.86 -30.95
C GLY A 403 9.54 14.54 -30.47
N MET A 404 10.45 15.53 -30.40
CA MET A 404 11.75 15.36 -29.75
C MET A 404 11.68 15.88 -28.32
N GLU A 405 11.34 14.99 -27.38
CA GLU A 405 11.64 15.24 -25.97
C GLU A 405 13.17 15.34 -25.80
N PRO A 406 13.72 16.44 -25.25
CA PRO A 406 15.12 16.47 -24.87
C PRO A 406 15.32 15.51 -23.70
N LEU A 407 16.15 14.49 -23.91
CA LEU A 407 16.73 13.66 -22.85
C LEU A 407 17.44 14.55 -21.84
N CYS A 408 16.86 14.69 -20.66
CA CYS A 408 17.54 15.08 -19.42
C CYS A 408 17.12 14.12 -18.31
#